data_AF-A0A2E3F278-F1
#
_entry.id   AF-A0A2E3F278-F1
#
_cell.length_a   1.000
_cell.length_b   1.000
_cell.length_c   1.000
_cell.angle_alpha   90.00
_cell.angle_beta   90.00
_cell.angle_gamma   90.00
#
_symmetry.space_group_name_H-M   'P 1'
#
loop_
_entity.id
_entity.type
_entity.pdbx_description
1 polymer ?
#
loop_
_entity_poly.entity_id
_entity_poly.type
_entity_poly.pdbx_seq_one_letter_code
_entity_poly.pdbx_strand_id
1 'polypeptide(L)'
;MKALFSLIQSLSVSEQEEARAFIAKRNRRGDAKNLILFDQLCQGQTDHIQQKLYGSKSRNAYHALSKRLQDNLIGFLASKSFETEANDEMRVLKLVLAGRLLFEKEQEKLAWKALKKAETIAKGFDFYTALQEIYQTQLQYAHLKNADFLKQVLLLSTTNTKKVQNELHLQQAYASLKHQLKSNPKKPIQLLQETLNRFDLKLSENFTYKSLYQFMELLTEAAALSGDYYSITPTIEEAYAYVKEKSNAEKHLYYYFQMRYLLADVNLRNKNFASCIEILNEIDNALPEKYKKLFNPKLKTLRALAFNYSGEYKEAIRIAEEHAANSENLKLLLVTFRFQQSEIREAYGLLKEFQKSDQYYERKQGLLWVVKKELIGLLLLIELDKLDLIPNRITSIKKRFSAKVNSSQEEQLRQFLKLASAYYENPKEAETSDFKSRVELAFNWLGFEREDLFAMSFYAWLKSKIENKLLYKATLELVNPTNYSL
;
A
#
# COMPACT_ATOMS: atom_id res chain seq x y z
N MET A 1 17.15 11.23 -17.50
CA MET A 1 17.82 10.08 -16.86
C MET A 1 17.18 9.74 -15.51
N LYS A 2 17.16 10.65 -14.51
CA LYS A 2 16.55 10.38 -13.19
C LYS A 2 15.12 9.83 -13.26
N ALA A 3 14.24 10.44 -14.08
CA ALA A 3 12.86 9.98 -14.25
C ALA A 3 12.77 8.57 -14.84
N LEU A 4 13.52 8.28 -15.92
CA LEU A 4 13.57 6.96 -16.56
C LEU A 4 14.11 5.88 -15.61
N PHE A 5 15.19 6.18 -14.89
CA PHE A 5 15.74 5.26 -13.90
C PHE A 5 14.73 4.98 -12.78
N SER A 6 14.10 6.03 -12.24
CA SER A 6 13.06 5.89 -11.23
C SER A 6 11.89 5.05 -11.70
N LEU A 7 11.46 5.21 -12.96
CA LEU A 7 10.38 4.44 -13.57
C LEU A 7 10.73 2.95 -13.70
N ILE A 8 11.96 2.63 -14.10
CA ILE A 8 12.41 1.24 -14.22
C ILE A 8 12.52 0.60 -12.84
N GLN A 9 13.03 1.33 -11.85
CA GLN A 9 13.18 0.85 -10.48
C GLN A 9 11.85 0.70 -9.72
N SER A 10 10.76 1.32 -10.20
CA SER A 10 9.43 1.09 -9.64
C SER A 10 8.76 -0.19 -10.13
N LEU A 11 9.29 -0.82 -11.19
CA LEU A 11 8.78 -2.09 -11.71
C LEU A 11 9.31 -3.26 -10.87
N SER A 12 8.45 -4.23 -10.54
CA SER A 12 8.92 -5.48 -9.96
C SER A 12 9.72 -6.30 -10.98
N VAL A 13 10.50 -7.29 -10.53
CA VAL A 13 11.33 -8.14 -11.42
C VAL A 13 10.49 -8.76 -12.55
N SER A 14 9.32 -9.30 -12.23
CA SER A 14 8.40 -9.87 -13.24
C SER A 14 7.93 -8.80 -14.24
N GLU A 15 7.70 -7.57 -13.78
CA GLU A 15 7.26 -6.48 -14.67
C GLU A 15 8.41 -5.95 -15.53
N GLN A 16 9.64 -6.02 -15.03
CA GLN A 16 10.83 -5.71 -15.82
C GLN A 16 11.00 -6.71 -16.97
N GLU A 17 10.76 -8.01 -16.73
CA GLU A 17 10.77 -9.04 -17.76
C GLU A 17 9.67 -8.82 -18.81
N GLU A 18 8.44 -8.54 -18.37
CA GLU A 18 7.31 -8.21 -19.25
C GLU A 18 7.59 -6.93 -20.07
N ALA A 19 8.10 -5.88 -19.42
CA ALA A 19 8.45 -4.61 -20.07
C ALA A 19 9.54 -4.83 -21.12
N ARG A 20 10.56 -5.64 -20.80
CA ARG A 20 11.62 -6.02 -21.73
C ARG A 20 11.07 -6.73 -22.95
N ALA A 21 10.17 -7.69 -22.75
CA ALA A 21 9.49 -8.39 -23.84
C ALA A 21 8.62 -7.46 -24.69
N PHE A 22 7.90 -6.52 -24.06
CA PHE A 22 7.11 -5.49 -24.74
C PHE A 22 7.97 -4.57 -25.61
N ILE A 23 9.11 -4.11 -25.07
CA ILE A 23 10.07 -3.28 -25.81
C ILE A 23 10.65 -4.08 -26.98
N ALA A 24 11.03 -5.34 -26.77
CA ALA A 24 11.59 -6.21 -27.80
C ALA A 24 10.61 -6.43 -28.96
N LYS A 25 9.32 -6.68 -28.69
CA LYS A 25 8.28 -6.85 -29.72
C LYS A 25 8.12 -5.62 -30.63
N ARG A 26 8.42 -4.42 -30.13
CA ARG A 26 8.35 -3.17 -30.90
C ARG A 26 9.61 -2.86 -31.70
N ASN A 27 10.71 -3.57 -31.43
CA ASN A 27 11.96 -3.38 -32.15
C ASN A 27 11.92 -4.16 -33.47
N ARG A 28 12.25 -3.46 -34.58
CA ARG A 28 12.37 -4.09 -35.90
C ARG A 28 13.73 -4.76 -36.15
N ARG A 29 14.72 -4.54 -35.27
CA ARG A 29 16.08 -5.08 -35.35
C ARG A 29 16.46 -5.74 -34.03
N GLY A 30 17.27 -6.81 -34.08
CA GLY A 30 17.73 -7.55 -32.90
C GLY A 30 18.79 -6.81 -32.07
N ASP A 31 19.69 -6.06 -32.71
CA ASP A 31 20.49 -5.00 -32.07
C ASP A 31 19.57 -3.82 -31.83
N ALA A 32 19.11 -3.67 -30.59
CA ALA A 32 18.37 -2.51 -30.17
C ALA A 32 18.97 -1.94 -28.89
N LYS A 33 19.71 -0.84 -29.04
CA LYS A 33 20.33 -0.07 -27.93
C LYS A 33 19.37 0.29 -26.79
N ASN A 34 18.06 0.28 -27.02
CA ASN A 34 17.04 0.50 -25.98
C ASN A 34 16.93 -0.67 -24.99
N LEU A 35 17.10 -1.92 -25.43
CA LEU A 35 17.12 -3.09 -24.55
C LEU A 35 18.38 -3.10 -23.69
N ILE A 36 19.53 -2.78 -24.29
CA ILE A 36 20.80 -2.66 -23.55
C ILE A 36 20.70 -1.55 -22.48
N LEU A 37 20.14 -0.40 -22.85
CA LEU A 37 19.89 0.68 -21.90
C LEU A 37 18.93 0.25 -20.78
N PHE A 38 17.85 -0.45 -21.12
CA PHE A 38 16.87 -0.94 -20.14
C PHE A 38 17.50 -1.92 -19.16
N ASP A 39 18.23 -2.92 -19.65
CA ASP A 39 18.87 -3.96 -18.85
C ASP A 39 19.93 -3.35 -17.89
N GLN A 40 20.72 -2.39 -18.36
CA GLN A 40 21.68 -1.66 -17.51
C GLN A 40 21.00 -0.87 -16.39
N LEU A 41 19.91 -0.17 -16.70
CA LEU A 41 19.16 0.61 -15.72
C LEU A 41 18.42 -0.29 -14.71
N CYS A 42 17.98 -1.49 -15.10
CA CYS A 42 17.45 -2.48 -14.15
C CYS A 42 18.50 -2.89 -13.12
N GLN A 43 19.75 -3.09 -13.57
CA GLN A 43 20.90 -3.45 -12.73
C GLN A 43 21.45 -2.30 -11.88
N GLY A 44 20.85 -1.10 -11.93
CA GLY A 44 21.34 0.05 -11.17
C GLY A 44 22.57 0.73 -11.78
N GLN A 45 22.99 0.34 -12.99
CA GLN A 45 24.18 0.90 -13.63
C GLN A 45 23.84 2.20 -14.34
N THR A 46 24.32 3.34 -13.80
CA THR A 46 24.11 4.67 -14.39
C THR A 46 25.36 5.29 -15.01
N ASP A 47 26.53 4.72 -14.75
CA ASP A 47 27.81 5.33 -15.10
C ASP A 47 28.29 4.90 -16.49
N HIS A 48 28.88 5.85 -17.22
CA HIS A 48 29.47 5.65 -18.55
C HIS A 48 28.56 5.01 -19.62
N ILE A 49 27.23 5.01 -19.42
CA ILE A 49 26.26 4.37 -20.32
C ILE A 49 26.42 4.87 -21.77
N GLN A 50 26.63 6.18 -21.97
CA GLN A 50 26.77 6.78 -23.30
C GLN A 50 27.93 6.15 -24.08
N GLN A 51 29.06 5.95 -23.40
CA GLN A 51 30.26 5.39 -23.99
C GLN A 51 30.09 3.90 -24.28
N LYS A 52 29.38 3.16 -23.41
CA LYS A 52 29.01 1.75 -23.65
C LYS A 52 28.04 1.58 -24.83
N LEU A 53 27.09 2.48 -25.01
CA LEU A 53 26.06 2.37 -26.07
C LEU A 53 26.51 2.90 -27.44
N TYR A 54 27.35 3.93 -27.47
CA TYR A 54 27.69 4.66 -28.71
C TYR A 54 29.20 4.77 -28.99
N GLY A 55 30.06 4.22 -28.14
CA GLY A 55 31.52 4.38 -28.24
C GLY A 55 32.02 5.82 -28.02
N SER A 56 31.13 6.77 -27.77
CA SER A 56 31.40 8.21 -27.67
C SER A 56 30.41 8.88 -26.72
N LYS A 57 30.70 10.12 -26.30
CA LYS A 57 29.77 10.96 -25.52
C LYS A 57 28.66 11.55 -26.41
N SER A 58 27.95 10.68 -27.13
CA SER A 58 26.85 11.05 -28.04
C SER A 58 25.58 11.47 -27.28
N ARG A 59 25.62 12.65 -26.65
CA ARG A 59 24.56 13.17 -25.77
C ARG A 59 23.19 13.19 -26.45
N ASN A 60 23.09 13.73 -27.66
CA ASN A 60 21.81 13.89 -28.37
C ASN A 60 21.16 12.53 -28.70
N ALA A 61 21.94 11.58 -29.22
CA ALA A 61 21.47 10.24 -29.52
C ALA A 61 21.01 9.50 -28.25
N TYR A 62 21.77 9.65 -27.16
CA TYR A 62 21.42 9.08 -25.85
C TYR A 62 20.14 9.69 -25.26
N HIS A 63 19.95 11.01 -25.37
CA HIS A 63 18.72 11.68 -24.93
C HIS A 63 17.50 11.21 -25.72
N ALA A 64 17.61 11.11 -27.04
CA ALA A 64 16.53 10.61 -27.89
C ALA A 64 16.19 9.15 -27.57
N LEU A 65 17.19 8.30 -27.34
CA LEU A 65 17.01 6.91 -26.93
C LEU A 65 16.31 6.81 -25.57
N SER A 66 16.76 7.61 -24.59
CA SER A 66 16.16 7.65 -23.25
C SER A 66 14.69 8.09 -23.30
N LYS A 67 14.37 9.11 -24.11
CA LYS A 67 12.99 9.57 -24.30
C LYS A 67 12.13 8.48 -24.93
N ARG A 68 12.60 7.83 -26.01
CA ARG A 68 11.87 6.74 -26.66
C ARG A 68 11.66 5.54 -25.75
N LEU A 69 12.65 5.19 -24.93
CA LEU A 69 12.52 4.12 -23.94
C LEU A 69 11.48 4.51 -22.87
N GLN A 70 11.51 5.76 -22.39
CA GLN A 70 10.50 6.27 -21.47
C GLN A 70 9.09 6.21 -22.08
N ASP A 71 8.91 6.68 -23.32
CA ASP A 71 7.60 6.65 -24.01
C ASP A 71 7.11 5.21 -24.23
N ASN A 72 8.03 4.28 -24.55
CA ASN A 72 7.70 2.86 -24.67
C ASN A 72 7.29 2.24 -23.32
N LEU A 73 7.95 2.62 -22.22
CA LEU A 73 7.59 2.16 -20.88
C LEU A 73 6.26 2.75 -20.42
N ILE A 74 5.96 4.01 -20.75
CA ILE A 74 4.64 4.60 -20.54
C ILE A 74 3.58 3.81 -21.33
N GLY A 75 3.87 3.48 -22.59
CA GLY A 75 3.01 2.64 -23.43
C GLY A 75 2.81 1.23 -22.87
N PHE A 76 3.87 0.61 -22.34
CA PHE A 76 3.82 -0.68 -21.64
C PHE A 76 2.90 -0.58 -20.41
N LEU A 77 3.11 0.41 -19.55
CA LEU A 77 2.28 0.62 -18.36
C LEU A 77 0.82 0.86 -18.75
N ALA A 78 0.55 1.69 -19.76
CA ALA A 78 -0.80 1.91 -20.26
C ALA A 78 -1.44 0.63 -20.83
N SER A 79 -0.66 -0.24 -21.49
CA SER A 79 -1.14 -1.54 -21.95
C SER A 79 -1.35 -2.57 -20.84
N LYS A 80 -0.67 -2.37 -19.70
CA LYS A 80 -0.74 -3.22 -18.52
C LYS A 80 -1.82 -2.75 -17.53
N SER A 81 -2.18 -1.47 -17.56
CA SER A 81 -3.29 -0.90 -16.78
C SER A 81 -4.53 -1.72 -17.03
N PHE A 82 -4.80 -2.64 -16.09
CA PHE A 82 -5.94 -3.54 -15.99
C PHE A 82 -6.43 -4.09 -17.34
N GLU A 83 -5.91 -5.26 -17.72
CA GLU A 83 -6.22 -6.01 -18.97
C GLU A 83 -7.72 -6.24 -19.27
N THR A 84 -8.64 -5.79 -18.41
CA THR A 84 -10.09 -5.82 -18.60
C THR A 84 -10.70 -4.42 -18.51
N GLU A 85 -10.71 -3.79 -17.33
CA GLU A 85 -11.42 -2.51 -17.08
C GLU A 85 -10.96 -1.34 -17.98
N ALA A 86 -9.66 -1.06 -18.08
CA ALA A 86 -9.17 0.06 -18.90
C ALA A 86 -9.34 -0.21 -20.41
N ASN A 87 -9.31 -1.47 -20.82
CA ASN A 87 -9.54 -1.86 -22.21
C ASN A 87 -11.02 -1.67 -22.59
N ASP A 88 -11.94 -2.01 -21.68
CA ASP A 88 -13.37 -1.81 -21.89
C ASP A 88 -13.75 -0.32 -21.85
N GLU A 89 -13.13 0.51 -20.99
CA GLU A 89 -13.32 1.96 -21.02
C GLU A 89 -12.88 2.55 -22.37
N MET A 90 -11.69 2.18 -22.86
CA MET A 90 -11.23 2.60 -24.18
C MET A 90 -12.16 2.13 -25.30
N ARG A 91 -12.69 0.90 -25.21
CA ARG A 91 -13.67 0.37 -26.15
C ARG A 91 -14.96 1.17 -26.14
N VAL A 92 -15.43 1.61 -24.96
CA VAL A 92 -16.58 2.52 -24.83
C VAL A 92 -16.31 3.83 -25.56
N LEU A 93 -15.18 4.49 -25.29
CA LEU A 93 -14.84 5.77 -25.92
C LEU A 93 -14.73 5.65 -27.46
N LYS A 94 -14.17 4.55 -27.96
CA LYS A 94 -14.15 4.25 -29.41
C LYS A 94 -15.54 4.10 -30.00
N LEU A 95 -16.47 3.45 -29.29
CA LEU A 95 -17.86 3.31 -29.72
C LEU A 95 -18.59 4.65 -29.71
N VAL A 96 -18.32 5.53 -28.73
CA VAL A 96 -18.86 6.90 -28.69
C VAL A 96 -18.39 7.70 -29.90
N LEU A 97 -17.08 7.69 -30.17
CA LEU A 97 -16.50 8.36 -31.33
C LEU A 97 -17.09 7.82 -32.65
N ALA A 98 -17.18 6.49 -32.79
CA ALA A 98 -17.79 5.87 -33.96
C ALA A 98 -19.26 6.29 -34.11
N GLY A 99 -20.01 6.38 -33.01
CA GLY A 99 -21.40 6.86 -33.00
C GLY A 99 -21.51 8.29 -33.54
N ARG A 100 -20.66 9.21 -33.07
CA ARG A 100 -20.61 10.61 -33.55
C ARG A 100 -20.34 10.69 -35.05
N LEU A 101 -19.30 9.97 -35.53
CA LEU A 101 -18.96 9.92 -36.96
C LEU A 101 -20.06 9.29 -37.83
N LEU A 102 -20.82 8.35 -37.28
CA LEU A 102 -21.94 7.72 -38.02
C LEU A 102 -23.13 8.67 -38.14
N PHE A 103 -23.41 9.50 -37.12
CA PHE A 103 -24.43 10.55 -37.24
C PHE A 103 -24.04 11.60 -38.28
N GLU A 104 -22.79 12.04 -38.30
CA GLU A 104 -22.27 12.97 -39.32
C GLU A 104 -22.39 12.43 -40.75
N LYS A 105 -22.41 11.10 -40.91
CA LYS A 105 -22.60 10.40 -42.19
C LYS A 105 -24.05 9.98 -42.44
N GLU A 106 -24.99 10.51 -41.67
CA GLU A 106 -26.43 10.22 -41.76
C GLU A 106 -26.76 8.72 -41.57
N GLN A 107 -25.86 7.94 -40.97
CA GLN A 107 -26.03 6.51 -40.68
C GLN A 107 -26.68 6.28 -39.30
N GLU A 108 -27.86 6.86 -39.08
CA GLU A 108 -28.50 6.95 -37.76
C GLU A 108 -28.67 5.59 -37.05
N LYS A 109 -29.17 4.57 -37.76
CA LYS A 109 -29.42 3.24 -37.18
C LYS A 109 -28.15 2.62 -36.62
N LEU A 110 -27.02 2.79 -37.33
CA LEU A 110 -25.73 2.30 -36.89
C LEU A 110 -25.17 3.14 -35.73
N ALA A 111 -25.35 4.45 -35.78
CA ALA A 111 -24.94 5.37 -34.71
C ALA A 111 -25.62 5.02 -33.37
N TRP A 112 -26.96 4.88 -33.38
CA TRP A 112 -27.72 4.49 -32.19
C TRP A 112 -27.33 3.10 -31.68
N LYS A 113 -27.04 2.14 -32.57
CA LYS A 113 -26.56 0.80 -32.19
C LYS A 113 -25.19 0.86 -31.52
N ALA A 114 -24.29 1.71 -32.02
CA ALA A 114 -22.98 1.92 -31.42
C ALA A 114 -23.10 2.53 -30.01
N LEU A 115 -23.92 3.59 -29.86
CA LEU A 115 -24.16 4.22 -28.55
C LEU A 115 -24.82 3.27 -27.55
N LYS A 116 -25.83 2.48 -27.95
CA LYS A 116 -26.47 1.49 -27.06
C LYS A 116 -25.47 0.44 -26.57
N LYS A 117 -24.55 0.00 -27.45
CA LYS A 117 -23.48 -0.93 -27.09
C LYS A 117 -22.49 -0.28 -26.11
N ALA A 118 -22.11 0.98 -26.35
CA ALA A 118 -21.26 1.74 -25.45
C ALA A 118 -21.90 1.89 -24.06
N GLU A 119 -23.18 2.26 -24.01
CA GLU A 119 -23.95 2.44 -22.78
C GLU A 119 -24.07 1.15 -21.97
N THR A 120 -24.30 0.02 -22.64
CA THR A 120 -24.39 -1.29 -21.96
C THR A 120 -23.07 -1.65 -21.28
N ILE A 121 -21.94 -1.44 -21.95
CA ILE A 121 -20.62 -1.71 -21.38
C ILE A 121 -20.34 -0.73 -20.24
N ALA A 122 -20.55 0.57 -20.47
CA ALA A 122 -20.25 1.61 -19.50
C ALA A 122 -21.09 1.49 -18.21
N LYS A 123 -22.37 1.11 -18.31
CA LYS A 123 -23.20 0.75 -17.15
C LYS A 123 -22.66 -0.47 -16.40
N GLY A 124 -22.17 -1.46 -17.12
CA GLY A 124 -21.67 -2.71 -16.53
C GLY A 124 -20.36 -2.57 -15.75
N PHE A 125 -19.65 -1.45 -15.91
CA PHE A 125 -18.40 -1.13 -15.19
C PHE A 125 -18.51 0.20 -14.41
N ASP A 126 -19.70 0.79 -14.31
CA ASP A 126 -19.90 2.09 -13.67
C ASP A 126 -18.98 3.22 -14.20
N PHE A 127 -18.69 3.24 -15.51
CA PHE A 127 -17.89 4.30 -16.13
C PHE A 127 -18.69 5.60 -16.26
N TYR A 128 -18.97 6.28 -15.15
CA TYR A 128 -19.87 7.45 -15.11
C TYR A 128 -19.42 8.60 -16.01
N THR A 129 -18.12 8.86 -16.12
CA THR A 129 -17.59 9.85 -17.07
C THR A 129 -17.89 9.45 -18.53
N ALA A 130 -17.67 8.19 -18.89
CA ALA A 130 -17.97 7.71 -20.25
C ALA A 130 -19.48 7.67 -20.53
N LEU A 131 -20.29 7.33 -19.52
CA LEU A 131 -21.76 7.45 -19.59
C LEU A 131 -22.19 8.90 -19.82
N GLN A 132 -21.51 9.86 -19.21
CA GLN A 132 -21.79 11.28 -19.44
C GLN A 132 -21.57 11.67 -20.90
N GLU A 133 -20.45 11.24 -21.49
CA GLU A 133 -20.15 11.46 -22.92
C GLU A 133 -21.18 10.78 -23.85
N ILE A 134 -21.64 9.57 -23.48
CA ILE A 134 -22.71 8.86 -24.18
C ILE A 134 -23.99 9.68 -24.13
N TYR A 135 -24.45 10.07 -22.94
CA TYR A 135 -25.71 10.80 -22.77
C TYR A 135 -25.68 12.18 -23.43
N GLN A 136 -24.56 12.90 -23.37
CA GLN A 136 -24.37 14.14 -24.12
C GLN A 136 -24.54 13.92 -25.63
N THR A 137 -23.94 12.85 -26.16
CA THR A 137 -24.08 12.49 -27.58
C THR A 137 -25.53 12.10 -27.89
N GLN A 138 -26.20 11.33 -27.03
CA GLN A 138 -27.60 10.97 -27.20
C GLN A 138 -28.51 12.21 -27.20
N LEU A 139 -28.26 13.20 -26.33
CA LEU A 139 -29.00 14.47 -26.28
C LEU A 139 -28.82 15.29 -27.54
N GLN A 140 -27.58 15.39 -28.05
CA GLN A 140 -27.27 16.12 -29.28
C GLN A 140 -28.13 15.65 -30.48
N TYR A 141 -28.37 14.34 -30.55
CA TYR A 141 -29.14 13.70 -31.63
C TYR A 141 -30.56 13.29 -31.22
N ALA A 142 -31.03 13.66 -30.03
CA ALA A 142 -32.32 13.20 -29.49
C ALA A 142 -33.52 13.64 -30.34
N HIS A 143 -33.39 14.72 -31.11
CA HIS A 143 -34.41 15.19 -32.05
C HIS A 143 -34.73 14.18 -33.17
N LEU A 144 -33.84 13.22 -33.43
CA LEU A 144 -34.05 12.10 -34.37
C LEU A 144 -34.85 10.94 -33.75
N LYS A 145 -35.34 11.10 -32.52
CA LYS A 145 -36.12 10.11 -31.76
C LYS A 145 -37.44 10.70 -31.25
N ASN A 146 -38.25 9.85 -30.62
CA ASN A 146 -39.53 10.28 -30.05
C ASN A 146 -39.36 11.03 -28.71
N ALA A 147 -40.43 11.68 -28.27
CA ALA A 147 -40.44 12.47 -27.04
C ALA A 147 -40.10 11.64 -25.78
N ASP A 148 -40.50 10.36 -25.75
CA ASP A 148 -40.23 9.47 -24.62
C ASP A 148 -38.73 9.18 -24.47
N PHE A 149 -38.04 8.97 -25.59
CA PHE A 149 -36.58 8.82 -25.60
C PHE A 149 -35.90 10.08 -25.07
N LEU A 150 -36.31 11.27 -25.52
CA LEU A 150 -35.75 12.54 -25.04
C LEU A 150 -35.93 12.68 -23.51
N LYS A 151 -37.13 12.42 -22.99
CA LYS A 151 -37.39 12.44 -21.53
C LYS A 151 -36.49 11.46 -20.78
N GLN A 152 -36.30 10.25 -21.31
CA GLN A 152 -35.45 9.24 -20.70
C GLN A 152 -33.99 9.68 -20.64
N VAL A 153 -33.42 10.16 -21.76
CA VAL A 153 -32.02 10.58 -21.80
C VAL A 153 -31.77 11.80 -20.92
N LEU A 154 -32.71 12.75 -20.86
CA LEU A 154 -32.64 13.88 -19.93
C LEU A 154 -32.50 13.39 -18.48
N LEU A 155 -33.39 12.51 -18.02
CA LEU A 155 -33.33 11.95 -16.67
C LEU A 155 -32.01 11.19 -16.39
N LEU A 156 -31.58 10.34 -17.33
CA LEU A 156 -30.34 9.57 -17.22
C LEU A 156 -29.11 10.50 -17.13
N SER A 157 -29.06 11.53 -17.97
CA SER A 157 -27.96 12.51 -17.98
C SER A 157 -27.86 13.29 -16.66
N THR A 158 -29.00 13.73 -16.10
CA THR A 158 -29.02 14.47 -14.84
C THR A 158 -28.61 13.57 -13.67
N THR A 159 -29.10 12.34 -13.65
CA THR A 159 -28.75 11.35 -12.63
C THR A 159 -27.26 11.02 -12.68
N ASN A 160 -26.71 10.78 -13.87
CA ASN A 160 -25.30 10.48 -14.05
C ASN A 160 -24.38 11.67 -13.74
N THR A 161 -24.82 12.90 -14.02
CA THR A 161 -24.08 14.12 -13.66
C THR A 161 -23.81 14.18 -12.16
N LYS A 162 -24.80 13.83 -11.32
CA LYS A 162 -24.61 13.74 -9.86
C LYS A 162 -23.55 12.69 -9.48
N LYS A 163 -23.53 11.55 -10.16
CA LYS A 163 -22.52 10.49 -9.92
C LYS A 163 -21.11 10.97 -10.27
N VAL A 164 -20.94 11.61 -11.43
CA VAL A 164 -19.66 12.20 -11.85
C VAL A 164 -19.19 13.28 -10.85
N GLN A 165 -20.11 14.11 -10.37
CA GLN A 165 -19.80 15.13 -9.36
C GLN A 165 -19.33 14.50 -8.03
N ASN A 166 -20.00 13.44 -7.58
CA ASN A 166 -19.58 12.72 -6.38
C ASN A 166 -18.19 12.08 -6.53
N GLU A 167 -17.88 11.48 -7.70
CA GLU A 167 -16.53 10.97 -7.98
C GLU A 167 -15.48 12.07 -7.96
N LEU A 168 -15.80 13.25 -8.51
CA LEU A 168 -14.89 14.40 -8.49
C LEU A 168 -14.63 14.89 -7.07
N HIS A 169 -15.67 15.06 -6.25
CA HIS A 169 -15.52 15.46 -4.85
C HIS A 169 -14.65 14.46 -4.08
N LEU A 170 -14.83 13.15 -4.32
CA LEU A 170 -14.01 12.11 -3.71
C LEU A 170 -12.54 12.23 -4.15
N GLN A 171 -12.28 12.46 -5.43
CA GLN A 171 -10.92 12.68 -5.93
C GLN A 171 -10.28 13.93 -5.33
N GLN A 172 -11.03 15.01 -5.17
CA GLN A 172 -10.56 16.25 -4.54
C GLN A 172 -10.24 16.04 -3.05
N ALA A 173 -11.11 15.36 -2.31
CA ALA A 173 -10.85 14.98 -0.93
C ALA A 173 -9.64 14.07 -0.80
N TYR A 174 -9.56 13.05 -1.66
CA TYR A 174 -8.46 12.12 -1.72
C TYR A 174 -7.13 12.84 -1.94
N ALA A 175 -7.03 13.68 -2.97
CA ALA A 175 -5.83 14.43 -3.28
C ALA A 175 -5.45 15.42 -2.15
N SER A 176 -6.45 16.11 -1.59
CA SER A 176 -6.25 17.09 -0.52
C SER A 176 -5.73 16.43 0.75
N LEU A 177 -6.39 15.36 1.20
CA LEU A 177 -6.00 14.66 2.42
C LEU A 177 -4.63 14.01 2.26
N LYS A 178 -4.37 13.30 1.15
CA LYS A 178 -3.05 12.70 0.86
C LYS A 178 -1.94 13.74 0.89
N HIS A 179 -2.19 14.95 0.38
CA HIS A 179 -1.21 16.02 0.43
C HIS A 179 -0.95 16.47 1.88
N GLN A 180 -2.01 16.68 2.66
CA GLN A 180 -1.90 17.15 4.05
C GLN A 180 -1.32 16.07 4.99
N LEU A 181 -1.62 14.78 4.78
CA LEU A 181 -1.05 13.70 5.59
C LEU A 181 0.46 13.52 5.41
N LYS A 182 1.04 13.97 4.28
CA LYS A 182 2.50 13.94 4.07
C LYS A 182 3.27 14.78 5.07
N SER A 183 2.66 15.82 5.65
CA SER A 183 3.30 16.61 6.71
C SER A 183 3.23 15.95 8.08
N ASN A 184 2.72 14.72 8.18
CA ASN A 184 2.55 13.95 9.41
C ASN A 184 1.84 14.77 10.52
N PRO A 185 0.60 15.23 10.27
CA PRO A 185 -0.11 16.13 11.17
C PRO A 185 -0.41 15.48 12.52
N LYS A 186 -0.50 16.29 13.58
CA LYS A 186 -0.76 15.81 14.96
C LYS A 186 -2.13 15.14 15.13
N LYS A 187 -3.13 15.53 14.33
CA LYS A 187 -4.53 15.05 14.44
C LYS A 187 -5.06 14.58 13.07
N PRO A 188 -4.56 13.45 12.53
CA PRO A 188 -4.90 13.01 11.18
C PRO A 188 -6.38 12.59 11.04
N ILE A 189 -7.02 12.03 12.08
CA ILE A 189 -8.45 11.67 12.07
C ILE A 189 -9.34 12.91 12.00
N GLN A 190 -9.01 13.97 12.76
CA GLN A 190 -9.76 15.22 12.69
C GLN A 190 -9.65 15.84 11.29
N LEU A 191 -8.45 15.84 10.72
CA LEU A 191 -8.21 16.33 9.36
C LEU A 191 -8.98 15.54 8.28
N LEU A 192 -9.08 14.22 8.46
CA LEU A 192 -9.93 13.36 7.63
C LEU A 192 -11.40 13.81 7.71
N GLN A 193 -11.95 13.96 8.92
CA GLN A 193 -13.34 14.40 9.12
C GLN A 193 -13.60 15.79 8.51
N GLU A 194 -12.70 16.74 8.75
CA GLU A 194 -12.76 18.08 8.16
C GLU A 194 -12.73 18.04 6.63
N THR A 195 -11.89 17.16 6.07
CA THR A 195 -11.79 17.00 4.61
C THR A 195 -13.04 16.37 4.01
N LEU A 196 -13.60 15.32 4.63
CA LEU A 196 -14.84 14.72 4.17
C LEU A 196 -16.00 15.72 4.22
N ASN A 197 -16.12 16.48 5.32
CA ASN A 197 -17.14 17.52 5.46
C ASN A 197 -16.99 18.65 4.43
N ARG A 198 -15.76 19.12 4.18
CA ARG A 198 -15.48 20.18 3.20
C ARG A 198 -15.96 19.82 1.78
N PHE A 199 -15.87 18.55 1.40
CA PHE A 199 -16.28 18.08 0.07
C PHE A 199 -17.67 17.43 0.06
N ASP A 200 -18.44 17.55 1.16
CA ASP A 200 -19.75 16.92 1.37
C ASP A 200 -19.74 15.41 1.02
N LEU A 201 -18.69 14.73 1.46
CA LEU A 201 -18.53 13.30 1.19
C LEU A 201 -19.12 12.48 2.32
N LYS A 202 -20.22 11.80 1.98
CA LYS A 202 -20.82 10.76 2.80
C LYS A 202 -20.62 9.43 2.10
N LEU A 203 -20.34 8.39 2.88
CA LEU A 203 -20.33 7.03 2.36
C LEU A 203 -21.68 6.75 1.68
N SER A 204 -21.64 6.13 0.51
CA SER A 204 -22.83 5.91 -0.30
C SER A 204 -22.76 4.57 -1.01
N GLU A 205 -23.90 3.87 -1.03
CA GLU A 205 -24.12 2.70 -1.88
C GLU A 205 -23.86 2.97 -3.37
N ASN A 206 -23.93 4.23 -3.82
CA ASN A 206 -23.71 4.62 -5.21
C ASN A 206 -22.22 4.79 -5.59
N PHE A 207 -21.31 4.65 -4.64
CA PHE A 207 -19.87 4.69 -4.95
C PHE A 207 -19.48 3.50 -5.82
N THR A 208 -18.63 3.72 -6.82
CA THR A 208 -18.02 2.63 -7.59
C THR A 208 -17.08 1.80 -6.72
N TYR A 209 -16.65 0.62 -7.19
CA TYR A 209 -15.62 -0.17 -6.50
C TYR A 209 -14.34 0.64 -6.27
N LYS A 210 -13.95 1.48 -7.23
CA LYS A 210 -12.79 2.38 -7.12
C LYS A 210 -13.03 3.46 -6.06
N SER A 211 -14.21 4.07 -6.04
CA SER A 211 -14.58 5.08 -5.05
C SER A 211 -14.63 4.51 -3.63
N LEU A 212 -15.22 3.33 -3.44
CA LEU A 212 -15.23 2.64 -2.15
C LEU A 212 -13.80 2.32 -1.69
N TYR A 213 -12.96 1.80 -2.58
CA TYR A 213 -11.55 1.56 -2.27
C TYR A 213 -10.81 2.84 -1.85
N GLN A 214 -10.93 3.92 -2.62
CA GLN A 214 -10.28 5.19 -2.30
C GLN A 214 -10.78 5.76 -0.97
N PHE A 215 -12.08 5.64 -0.70
CA PHE A 215 -12.68 6.06 0.57
C PHE A 215 -12.11 5.25 1.74
N MET A 216 -12.11 3.91 1.66
CA MET A 216 -11.50 3.04 2.67
C MET A 216 -10.01 3.34 2.87
N GLU A 217 -9.28 3.58 1.79
CA GLU A 217 -7.85 3.92 1.84
C GLU A 217 -7.61 5.21 2.64
N LEU A 218 -8.42 6.27 2.41
CA LEU A 218 -8.32 7.53 3.18
C LEU A 218 -8.55 7.32 4.68
N LEU A 219 -9.55 6.51 5.04
CA LEU A 219 -9.80 6.15 6.43
C LEU A 219 -8.58 5.46 7.03
N THR A 220 -8.06 4.41 6.36
CA THR A 220 -6.93 3.62 6.86
C THR A 220 -5.63 4.41 6.96
N GLU A 221 -5.36 5.36 6.05
CA GLU A 221 -4.15 6.18 6.14
C GLU A 221 -4.17 7.16 7.31
N ALA A 222 -5.33 7.79 7.56
CA ALA A 222 -5.49 8.66 8.72
C ALA A 222 -5.39 7.86 10.03
N ALA A 223 -5.99 6.66 10.07
CA ALA A 223 -5.85 5.72 11.17
C ALA A 223 -4.40 5.27 11.38
N ALA A 224 -3.67 4.95 10.30
CA ALA A 224 -2.26 4.54 10.39
C ALA A 224 -1.36 5.59 11.03
N LEU A 225 -1.60 6.88 10.76
CA LEU A 225 -0.82 7.98 11.34
C LEU A 225 -1.19 8.29 12.79
N SER A 226 -2.45 8.09 13.18
CA SER A 226 -2.91 8.27 14.56
C SER A 226 -2.69 7.05 15.45
N GLY A 227 -2.59 5.86 14.87
CA GLY A 227 -2.72 4.58 15.57
C GLY A 227 -4.18 4.19 15.86
N ASP A 228 -5.16 5.03 15.55
CA ASP A 228 -6.57 4.80 15.91
C ASP A 228 -7.36 4.14 14.78
N TYR A 229 -7.18 2.83 14.62
CA TYR A 229 -7.95 2.00 13.70
C TYR A 229 -9.35 1.67 14.23
N TYR A 230 -9.53 1.73 15.55
CA TYR A 230 -10.80 1.44 16.20
C TYR A 230 -11.88 2.44 15.76
N SER A 231 -11.58 3.75 15.75
CA SER A 231 -12.57 4.78 15.41
C SER A 231 -13.10 4.70 13.97
N ILE A 232 -12.33 4.14 13.03
CA ILE A 232 -12.75 3.97 11.63
C ILE A 232 -13.48 2.65 11.35
N THR A 233 -13.49 1.71 12.30
CA THR A 233 -13.95 0.33 12.07
C THR A 233 -15.41 0.26 11.61
N PRO A 234 -16.38 0.93 12.27
CA PRO A 234 -17.77 0.88 11.83
C PRO A 234 -17.95 1.37 10.39
N THR A 235 -17.25 2.45 10.01
CA THR A 235 -17.32 3.03 8.67
C THR A 235 -16.67 2.13 7.61
N ILE A 236 -15.57 1.45 7.96
CA ILE A 236 -14.91 0.48 7.08
C ILE A 236 -15.80 -0.74 6.84
N GLU A 237 -16.46 -1.25 7.87
CA GLU A 237 -17.39 -2.38 7.78
C GLU A 237 -18.62 -2.02 6.96
N GLU A 238 -19.20 -0.83 7.18
CA GLU A 238 -20.31 -0.32 6.36
C GLU A 238 -19.89 -0.17 4.89
N ALA A 239 -18.71 0.41 4.63
CA ALA A 239 -18.20 0.54 3.27
C ALA A 239 -18.04 -0.84 2.59
N TYR A 240 -17.57 -1.84 3.34
CA TYR A 240 -17.42 -3.20 2.83
C TYR A 240 -18.76 -3.92 2.65
N ALA A 241 -19.79 -3.61 3.45
CA ALA A 241 -21.14 -4.11 3.21
C ALA A 241 -21.65 -3.66 1.83
N TYR A 242 -21.45 -2.38 1.47
CA TYR A 242 -21.76 -1.88 0.13
C TYR A 242 -20.94 -2.53 -0.99
N VAL A 243 -19.78 -3.11 -0.69
CA VAL A 243 -19.02 -3.92 -1.66
C VAL A 243 -19.68 -5.28 -1.87
N LYS A 244 -20.15 -5.94 -0.79
CA LYS A 244 -20.79 -7.26 -0.87
C LYS A 244 -22.12 -7.22 -1.62
N GLU A 245 -22.87 -6.13 -1.49
CA GLU A 245 -24.16 -5.96 -2.16
C GLU A 245 -24.04 -5.59 -3.64
N LYS A 246 -22.85 -5.18 -4.09
CA LYS A 246 -22.64 -4.79 -5.49
C LYS A 246 -22.56 -5.98 -6.43
N SER A 247 -23.27 -5.85 -7.54
CA SER A 247 -23.13 -6.75 -8.70
C SER A 247 -21.77 -6.57 -9.40
N ASN A 248 -21.44 -7.53 -10.28
CA ASN A 248 -20.29 -7.47 -11.18
C ASN A 248 -18.89 -7.37 -10.52
N ALA A 249 -18.69 -7.93 -9.32
CA ALA A 249 -17.40 -7.93 -8.63
C ALA A 249 -16.26 -8.52 -9.49
N GLU A 250 -16.58 -9.47 -10.37
CA GLU A 250 -15.66 -10.12 -11.31
C GLU A 250 -15.02 -9.16 -12.32
N LYS A 251 -15.62 -7.98 -12.53
CA LYS A 251 -15.12 -6.92 -13.40
C LYS A 251 -14.18 -5.95 -12.69
N HIS A 252 -14.21 -5.93 -11.35
CA HIS A 252 -13.47 -4.98 -10.51
C HIS A 252 -12.54 -5.68 -9.51
N LEU A 253 -12.04 -6.87 -9.87
CA LEU A 253 -11.28 -7.76 -8.98
C LEU A 253 -10.11 -7.08 -8.28
N TYR A 254 -9.39 -6.17 -8.96
CA TYR A 254 -8.30 -5.42 -8.34
C TYR A 254 -8.80 -4.64 -7.12
N TYR A 255 -9.80 -3.78 -7.28
CA TYR A 255 -10.35 -2.97 -6.18
C TYR A 255 -11.03 -3.85 -5.14
N TYR A 256 -11.73 -4.90 -5.56
CA TYR A 256 -12.35 -5.88 -4.67
C TYR A 256 -11.36 -6.50 -3.69
N PHE A 257 -10.24 -7.06 -4.19
CA PHE A 257 -9.22 -7.65 -3.33
C PHE A 257 -8.42 -6.61 -2.53
N GLN A 258 -8.29 -5.37 -3.04
CA GLN A 258 -7.69 -4.28 -2.26
C GLN A 258 -8.51 -3.93 -1.03
N MET A 259 -9.84 -3.81 -1.17
CA MET A 259 -10.72 -3.50 -0.04
C MET A 259 -10.73 -4.61 1.01
N ARG A 260 -10.70 -5.88 0.60
CA ARG A 260 -10.58 -7.02 1.52
C ARG A 260 -9.24 -7.04 2.24
N TYR A 261 -8.17 -6.69 1.55
CA TYR A 261 -6.86 -6.50 2.16
C TYR A 261 -6.88 -5.39 3.23
N LEU A 262 -7.50 -4.25 2.94
CA LEU A 262 -7.64 -3.15 3.92
C LEU A 262 -8.47 -3.59 5.13
N LEU A 263 -9.55 -4.34 4.92
CA LEU A 263 -10.37 -4.88 6.00
C LEU A 263 -9.58 -5.86 6.89
N ALA A 264 -8.78 -6.75 6.29
CA ALA A 264 -7.89 -7.64 7.03
C ALA A 264 -6.83 -6.86 7.83
N ASP A 265 -6.26 -5.79 7.27
CA ASP A 265 -5.30 -4.94 7.98
C ASP A 265 -5.94 -4.21 9.16
N VAL A 266 -7.13 -3.64 9.00
CA VAL A 266 -7.88 -3.02 10.11
C VAL A 266 -8.12 -4.04 11.24
N ASN A 267 -8.56 -5.26 10.90
CA ASN A 267 -8.75 -6.33 11.88
C ASN A 267 -7.44 -6.73 12.58
N LEU A 268 -6.33 -6.85 11.84
CA LEU A 268 -5.01 -7.10 12.42
C LEU A 268 -4.59 -6.01 13.40
N ARG A 269 -4.79 -4.74 13.03
CA ARG A 269 -4.39 -3.57 13.84
C ARG A 269 -5.20 -3.47 15.12
N ASN A 270 -6.49 -3.82 15.05
CA ASN A 270 -7.38 -3.95 16.19
C ASN A 270 -7.22 -5.29 16.94
N LYS A 271 -6.21 -6.10 16.59
CA LYS A 271 -5.89 -7.38 17.25
C LYS A 271 -6.98 -8.46 17.13
N ASN A 272 -7.93 -8.28 16.21
CA ASN A 272 -8.89 -9.30 15.81
C ASN A 272 -8.23 -10.28 14.82
N PHE A 273 -7.29 -11.08 15.34
CA PHE A 273 -6.47 -11.99 14.52
C PHE A 273 -7.30 -13.08 13.84
N ALA A 274 -8.36 -13.58 14.50
CA ALA A 274 -9.26 -14.58 13.94
C ALA A 274 -9.94 -14.05 12.67
N SER A 275 -10.59 -12.88 12.76
CA SER A 275 -11.27 -12.27 11.60
C SER A 275 -10.28 -11.90 10.50
N CYS A 276 -9.08 -11.41 10.85
CA CYS A 276 -8.01 -11.18 9.89
C CYS A 276 -7.65 -12.47 9.12
N ILE A 277 -7.41 -13.58 9.81
CA ILE A 277 -7.05 -14.86 9.19
C ILE A 277 -8.20 -15.39 8.32
N GLU A 278 -9.44 -15.31 8.78
CA GLU A 278 -10.63 -15.69 8.00
C GLU A 278 -10.70 -14.92 6.68
N ILE A 279 -10.64 -13.59 6.73
CA ILE A 279 -10.65 -12.75 5.51
C ILE A 279 -9.50 -13.13 4.58
N LEU A 280 -8.29 -13.36 5.11
CA LEU A 280 -7.14 -13.76 4.31
C LEU A 280 -7.33 -15.13 3.64
N ASN A 281 -7.97 -16.09 4.32
CA ASN A 281 -8.26 -17.41 3.74
C ASN A 281 -9.27 -17.30 2.61
N GLU A 282 -10.33 -16.50 2.81
CA GLU A 282 -11.30 -16.24 1.76
C GLU A 282 -10.69 -15.46 0.57
N ILE A 283 -9.65 -14.63 0.78
CA ILE A 283 -8.90 -14.02 -0.30
C ILE A 283 -8.13 -15.10 -1.07
N ASP A 284 -7.37 -15.96 -0.40
CA ASP A 284 -6.58 -17.01 -1.05
C ASP A 284 -7.44 -17.94 -1.91
N ASN A 285 -8.64 -18.30 -1.44
CA ASN A 285 -9.57 -19.18 -2.16
C ASN A 285 -10.15 -18.54 -3.43
N ALA A 286 -10.29 -17.21 -3.44
CA ALA A 286 -10.92 -16.47 -4.54
C ALA A 286 -9.91 -15.78 -5.47
N LEU A 287 -8.66 -15.59 -5.05
CA LEU A 287 -7.68 -14.77 -5.75
C LEU A 287 -7.22 -15.45 -7.05
N PRO A 288 -7.51 -14.87 -8.22
CA PRO A 288 -7.09 -15.44 -9.49
C PRO A 288 -5.57 -15.44 -9.64
N GLU A 289 -5.04 -16.43 -10.37
CA GLU A 289 -3.60 -16.61 -10.58
C GLU A 289 -2.88 -15.33 -11.06
N LYS A 290 -3.51 -14.60 -11.99
CA LYS A 290 -2.98 -13.33 -12.54
C LYS A 290 -2.75 -12.24 -11.48
N TYR A 291 -3.44 -12.28 -10.35
CA TYR A 291 -3.31 -11.33 -9.25
C TYR A 291 -2.44 -11.83 -8.09
N LYS A 292 -2.10 -13.13 -8.04
CA LYS A 292 -1.30 -13.70 -6.94
C LYS A 292 0.04 -13.00 -6.76
N LYS A 293 0.79 -12.75 -7.85
CA LYS A 293 2.08 -12.03 -7.77
C LYS A 293 1.96 -10.65 -7.12
N LEU A 294 0.86 -9.94 -7.41
CA LEU A 294 0.62 -8.59 -6.91
C LEU A 294 0.20 -8.58 -5.43
N PHE A 295 -0.65 -9.51 -5.01
CA PHE A 295 -1.21 -9.51 -3.67
C PHE A 295 -0.46 -10.38 -2.66
N ASN A 296 0.17 -11.48 -3.08
CA ASN A 296 0.80 -12.44 -2.19
C ASN A 296 1.82 -11.80 -1.21
N PRO A 297 2.73 -10.90 -1.63
CA PRO A 297 3.73 -10.35 -0.70
C PRO A 297 3.09 -9.68 0.51
N LYS A 298 2.04 -8.89 0.30
CA LYS A 298 1.33 -8.19 1.37
C LYS A 298 0.40 -9.11 2.16
N LEU A 299 -0.28 -10.05 1.50
CA LEU A 299 -1.14 -11.05 2.18
C LEU A 299 -0.33 -11.96 3.11
N LYS A 300 0.83 -12.46 2.65
CA LYS A 300 1.72 -13.28 3.49
C LYS A 300 2.29 -12.49 4.66
N THR A 301 2.59 -11.20 4.46
CA THR A 301 3.03 -10.30 5.54
C THR A 301 1.97 -10.19 6.64
N LEU A 302 0.70 -9.91 6.30
CA LEU A 302 -0.37 -9.87 7.30
C LEU A 302 -0.59 -11.22 7.97
N ARG A 303 -0.59 -12.31 7.20
CA ARG A 303 -0.81 -13.65 7.75
C ARG A 303 0.27 -14.04 8.76
N ALA A 304 1.53 -13.79 8.42
CA ALA A 304 2.65 -14.07 9.32
C ALA A 304 2.56 -13.24 10.61
N LEU A 305 2.18 -11.96 10.52
CA LEU A 305 1.89 -11.13 11.69
C LEU A 305 0.75 -11.71 12.53
N ALA A 306 -0.39 -12.03 11.90
CA ALA A 306 -1.56 -12.56 12.59
C ALA A 306 -1.23 -13.85 13.35
N PHE A 307 -0.56 -14.81 12.72
CA PHE A 307 -0.15 -16.04 13.37
C PHE A 307 0.84 -15.80 14.52
N ASN A 308 1.83 -14.92 14.34
CA ASN A 308 2.79 -14.66 15.39
C ASN A 308 2.12 -14.08 16.64
N TYR A 309 1.21 -13.12 16.47
CA TYR A 309 0.54 -12.47 17.59
C TYR A 309 -0.67 -13.24 18.14
N SER A 310 -1.16 -14.26 17.43
CA SER A 310 -2.18 -15.18 17.93
C SER A 310 -1.62 -16.35 18.75
N GLY A 311 -0.29 -16.51 18.84
CA GLY A 311 0.38 -17.62 19.54
C GLY A 311 0.96 -18.70 18.63
N GLU A 312 0.69 -18.63 17.32
CA GLU A 312 1.09 -19.63 16.32
C GLU A 312 2.41 -19.26 15.62
N TYR A 313 3.44 -18.89 16.40
CA TYR A 313 4.71 -18.38 15.85
C TYR A 313 5.43 -19.34 14.90
N LYS A 314 5.24 -20.66 15.05
CA LYS A 314 5.88 -21.64 14.17
C LYS A 314 5.40 -21.49 12.72
N GLU A 315 4.09 -21.30 12.53
CA GLU A 315 3.52 -21.02 11.22
C GLU A 315 3.93 -19.64 10.70
N ALA A 316 4.02 -18.64 11.58
CA ALA A 316 4.52 -17.33 11.22
C ALA A 316 5.97 -17.36 10.69
N ILE A 317 6.85 -18.10 11.37
CA ILE A 317 8.24 -18.32 10.95
C ILE A 317 8.27 -19.06 9.62
N ARG A 318 7.53 -20.16 9.47
CA ARG A 318 7.48 -20.93 8.21
C ARG A 318 7.09 -20.05 7.02
N ILE A 319 6.03 -19.26 7.14
CA ILE A 319 5.59 -18.34 6.09
C ILE A 319 6.68 -17.32 5.76
N ALA A 320 7.32 -16.75 6.79
CA ALA A 320 8.36 -15.76 6.62
C ALA A 320 9.60 -16.34 5.94
N GLU A 321 10.04 -17.55 6.31
CA GLU A 321 11.17 -18.26 5.69
C GLU A 321 10.94 -18.54 4.21
N GLU A 322 9.77 -19.07 3.86
CA GLU A 322 9.41 -19.40 2.47
C GLU A 322 9.50 -18.18 1.54
N HIS A 323 9.34 -16.96 2.07
CA HIS A 323 9.19 -15.75 1.27
C HIS A 323 10.25 -14.66 1.55
N ALA A 324 11.12 -14.83 2.55
CA ALA A 324 12.11 -13.84 2.98
C ALA A 324 13.08 -13.43 1.87
N ALA A 325 13.43 -14.36 0.98
CA ALA A 325 14.32 -14.08 -0.16
C ALA A 325 13.75 -13.01 -1.12
N ASN A 326 12.43 -12.93 -1.23
CA ASN A 326 11.73 -12.07 -2.20
C ASN A 326 11.02 -10.88 -1.55
N SER A 327 11.07 -10.74 -0.22
CA SER A 327 10.34 -9.71 0.52
C SER A 327 11.14 -9.24 1.74
N GLU A 328 11.61 -7.98 1.68
CA GLU A 328 12.30 -7.33 2.81
C GLU A 328 11.39 -7.25 4.05
N ASN A 329 10.07 -7.12 3.85
CA ASN A 329 9.10 -7.12 4.94
C ASN A 329 9.09 -8.47 5.66
N LEU A 330 8.95 -9.57 4.92
CA LEU A 330 8.93 -10.91 5.52
C LEU A 330 10.29 -11.29 6.10
N LYS A 331 11.39 -10.83 5.49
CA LYS A 331 12.72 -10.99 6.07
C LYS A 331 12.87 -10.28 7.41
N LEU A 332 12.39 -9.04 7.53
CA LEU A 332 12.45 -8.31 8.80
C LEU A 332 11.53 -8.93 9.85
N LEU A 333 10.36 -9.44 9.43
CA LEU A 333 9.49 -10.21 10.31
C LEU A 333 10.16 -11.49 10.79
N LEU A 334 10.88 -12.22 9.92
CA LEU A 334 11.64 -13.40 10.32
C LEU A 334 12.69 -13.06 11.39
N VAL A 335 13.45 -11.97 11.21
CA VAL A 335 14.37 -11.46 12.25
C VAL A 335 13.61 -11.21 13.56
N THR A 336 12.44 -10.58 13.49
CA THR A 336 11.63 -10.23 14.67
C THR A 336 11.11 -11.48 15.38
N PHE A 337 10.59 -12.45 14.64
CA PHE A 337 10.03 -13.68 15.22
C PHE A 337 11.13 -14.53 15.84
N ARG A 338 12.26 -14.73 15.14
CA ARG A 338 13.44 -15.41 15.68
C ARG A 338 13.96 -14.71 16.95
N PHE A 339 14.00 -13.38 16.95
CA PHE A 339 14.34 -12.59 18.14
C PHE A 339 13.38 -12.83 19.32
N GLN A 340 12.08 -12.85 19.08
CA GLN A 340 11.08 -13.15 20.10
C GLN A 340 11.22 -14.55 20.70
N GLN A 341 11.69 -15.52 19.91
CA GLN A 341 11.98 -16.90 20.36
C GLN A 341 13.35 -17.06 21.03
N SER A 342 14.05 -15.96 21.35
CA SER A 342 15.39 -15.98 21.94
C SER A 342 16.48 -16.59 21.03
N GLU A 343 16.23 -16.69 19.72
CA GLU A 343 17.20 -17.15 18.72
C GLU A 343 18.05 -15.95 18.24
N ILE A 344 18.77 -15.36 19.19
CA ILE A 344 19.41 -14.04 19.03
C ILE A 344 20.49 -14.05 17.94
N ARG A 345 21.29 -15.12 17.86
CA ARG A 345 22.42 -15.22 16.92
C ARG A 345 21.91 -15.36 15.48
N GLU A 346 20.90 -16.19 15.29
CA GLU A 346 20.21 -16.43 14.03
C GLU A 346 19.52 -15.16 13.53
N ALA A 347 18.76 -14.50 14.41
CA ALA A 347 18.11 -13.22 14.11
C ALA A 347 19.13 -12.15 13.69
N TYR A 348 20.25 -12.03 14.41
CA TYR A 348 21.32 -11.11 14.06
C TYR A 348 22.04 -11.50 12.76
N GLY A 349 22.19 -12.80 12.48
CA GLY A 349 22.68 -13.34 11.21
C GLY A 349 21.87 -12.82 10.03
N LEU A 350 20.55 -13.01 10.09
CA LEU A 350 19.58 -12.55 9.09
C LEU A 350 19.58 -11.02 8.95
N LEU A 351 19.69 -10.28 10.06
CA LEU A 351 19.73 -8.81 10.02
C LEU A 351 20.96 -8.29 9.23
N LYS A 352 22.10 -8.96 9.30
CA LYS A 352 23.31 -8.55 8.55
C LYS A 352 23.15 -8.69 7.03
N GLU A 353 22.18 -9.47 6.57
CA GLU A 353 21.91 -9.63 5.15
C GLU A 353 21.16 -8.43 4.53
N PHE A 354 20.72 -7.46 5.34
CA PHE A 354 20.23 -6.17 4.83
C PHE A 354 21.40 -5.30 4.36
N GLN A 355 21.94 -5.61 3.18
CA GLN A 355 23.18 -5.02 2.65
C GLN A 355 23.03 -3.65 1.98
N LYS A 356 21.80 -3.15 1.79
CA LYS A 356 21.57 -1.85 1.12
C LYS A 356 21.63 -0.70 2.12
N SER A 357 21.86 0.51 1.61
CA SER A 357 21.81 1.70 2.46
C SER A 357 20.41 1.91 3.00
N ASP A 358 20.31 2.48 4.19
CA ASP A 358 18.99 2.78 4.74
C ASP A 358 18.23 3.83 3.91
N GLN A 359 18.92 4.69 3.14
CA GLN A 359 18.25 5.59 2.21
C GLN A 359 17.54 4.82 1.09
N TYR A 360 18.14 3.72 0.64
CA TYR A 360 17.48 2.79 -0.30
C TYR A 360 16.25 2.17 0.36
N TYR A 361 16.38 1.66 1.59
CA TYR A 361 15.24 1.06 2.31
C TYR A 361 14.14 2.08 2.61
N GLU A 362 14.47 3.31 2.98
CA GLU A 362 13.50 4.38 3.23
C GLU A 362 12.70 4.72 1.97
N ARG A 363 13.36 4.74 0.80
CA ARG A 363 12.67 4.96 -0.49
C ARG A 363 11.78 3.77 -0.89
N LYS A 364 12.19 2.55 -0.56
CA LYS A 364 11.51 1.32 -0.99
C LYS A 364 10.37 0.89 -0.06
N GLN A 365 10.58 0.99 1.26
CA GLN A 365 9.67 0.49 2.30
C GLN A 365 9.08 1.59 3.20
N GLY A 366 9.60 2.82 3.10
CA GLY A 366 9.17 3.95 3.93
C GLY A 366 9.99 4.12 5.21
N LEU A 367 9.82 5.30 5.83
CA LEU A 367 10.57 5.71 7.01
C LEU A 367 10.33 4.80 8.21
N LEU A 368 9.06 4.51 8.52
CA LEU A 368 8.69 3.70 9.68
C LEU A 368 9.34 2.33 9.61
N TRP A 369 9.35 1.68 8.45
CA TRP A 369 10.02 0.38 8.28
C TRP A 369 11.51 0.44 8.65
N VAL A 370 12.22 1.50 8.24
CA VAL A 370 13.63 1.69 8.61
C VAL A 370 13.78 1.91 10.11
N VAL A 371 12.90 2.68 10.75
CA VAL A 371 12.87 2.81 12.22
C VAL A 371 12.75 1.42 12.87
N LYS A 372 11.83 0.58 12.38
CA LYS A 372 11.61 -0.77 12.89
C LYS A 372 12.88 -1.63 12.79
N LYS A 373 13.50 -1.67 11.60
CA LYS A 373 14.77 -2.36 11.38
C LYS A 373 15.86 -1.87 12.32
N GLU A 374 15.96 -0.55 12.47
CA GLU A 374 17.05 0.04 13.23
C GLU A 374 16.97 -0.28 14.73
N LEU A 375 15.75 -0.24 15.28
CA LEU A 375 15.45 -0.57 16.68
C LEU A 375 15.60 -2.07 16.98
N ILE A 376 15.12 -2.96 16.10
CA ILE A 376 15.38 -4.41 16.24
C ILE A 376 16.89 -4.67 16.28
N GLY A 377 17.65 -4.00 15.40
CA GLY A 377 19.11 -4.09 15.41
C GLY A 377 19.75 -3.59 16.70
N LEU A 378 19.25 -2.51 17.30
CA LEU A 378 19.72 -2.04 18.60
C LEU A 378 19.48 -3.09 19.69
N LEU A 379 18.29 -3.67 19.76
CA LEU A 379 17.96 -4.68 20.76
C LEU A 379 18.80 -5.95 20.61
N LEU A 380 19.02 -6.41 19.38
CA LEU A 380 19.91 -7.55 19.12
C LEU A 380 21.36 -7.27 19.55
N LEU A 381 21.85 -6.03 19.41
CA LEU A 381 23.18 -5.67 19.91
C LEU A 381 23.25 -5.71 21.45
N ILE A 382 22.18 -5.27 22.13
CA ILE A 382 22.06 -5.33 23.59
C ILE A 382 22.07 -6.80 24.04
N GLU A 383 21.24 -7.66 23.46
CA GLU A 383 21.18 -9.09 23.82
C GLU A 383 22.47 -9.87 23.50
N LEU A 384 23.26 -9.40 22.53
CA LEU A 384 24.55 -10.02 22.17
C LEU A 384 25.72 -9.47 22.98
N ASP A 385 25.49 -8.56 23.93
CA ASP A 385 26.54 -7.91 24.72
C ASP A 385 27.58 -7.18 23.85
N LYS A 386 27.14 -6.64 22.70
CA LYS A 386 28.00 -5.91 21.75
C LYS A 386 28.08 -4.43 22.10
N LEU A 387 28.58 -4.15 23.30
CA LEU A 387 28.43 -2.87 23.99
C LEU A 387 29.02 -1.68 23.21
N ASP A 388 30.18 -1.88 22.57
CA ASP A 388 30.89 -0.83 21.82
C ASP A 388 30.08 -0.24 20.63
N LEU A 389 29.11 -0.99 20.11
CA LEU A 389 28.32 -0.59 18.95
C LEU A 389 27.06 0.20 19.33
N ILE A 390 26.63 0.15 20.59
CA ILE A 390 25.34 0.66 21.07
C ILE A 390 25.28 2.20 21.08
N PRO A 391 26.27 2.95 21.62
CA PRO A 391 26.21 4.42 21.65
C PRO A 391 26.09 5.04 20.25
N ASN A 392 26.85 4.52 19.28
CA ASN A 392 26.81 4.95 17.89
C ASN A 392 25.45 4.65 17.25
N ARG A 393 24.86 3.48 17.55
CA ARG A 393 23.54 3.09 17.06
C ARG A 393 22.44 4.01 17.57
N ILE A 394 22.41 4.29 18.88
CA ILE A 394 21.43 5.20 19.50
C ILE A 394 21.52 6.60 18.89
N THR A 395 22.74 7.12 18.73
CA THR A 395 22.97 8.45 18.15
C THR A 395 22.46 8.52 16.71
N SER A 396 22.73 7.50 15.90
CA SER A 396 22.22 7.38 14.53
C SER A 396 20.69 7.41 14.47
N ILE A 397 20.03 6.62 15.33
CA ILE A 397 18.56 6.55 15.42
C ILE A 397 18.00 7.92 15.81
N LYS A 398 18.52 8.54 16.89
CA LYS A 398 18.07 9.87 17.37
C LYS A 398 18.19 10.92 16.27
N LYS A 399 19.37 11.07 15.67
CA LYS A 399 19.66 12.11 14.65
C LYS A 399 18.77 11.96 13.43
N ARG A 400 18.43 10.73 13.04
CA ARG A 400 17.72 10.47 11.80
C ARG A 400 16.21 10.63 11.91
N PHE A 401 15.64 10.24 13.05
CA PHE A 401 14.19 10.13 13.17
C PHE A 401 13.55 11.32 13.89
N SER A 402 14.29 12.04 14.75
CA SER A 402 13.76 13.18 15.51
C SER A 402 13.10 14.26 14.64
N ALA A 403 13.57 14.49 13.42
CA ALA A 403 13.00 15.50 12.52
C ALA A 403 11.95 14.98 11.52
N LYS A 404 11.65 13.67 11.53
CA LYS A 404 10.87 13.03 10.44
C LYS A 404 9.62 12.26 10.89
N VAL A 405 9.52 11.91 12.17
CA VAL A 405 8.29 11.31 12.74
C VAL A 405 7.42 12.41 13.35
N ASN A 406 6.14 12.14 13.60
CA ASN A 406 5.29 13.12 14.29
C ASN A 406 5.70 13.23 15.76
N SER A 407 5.27 14.31 16.43
CA SER A 407 5.72 14.60 17.79
C SER A 407 5.38 13.51 18.81
N SER A 408 4.29 12.75 18.63
CA SER A 408 3.94 11.66 19.56
C SER A 408 4.82 10.42 19.34
N GLN A 409 5.03 10.01 18.08
CA GLN A 409 5.94 8.91 17.73
C GLN A 409 7.39 9.24 18.10
N GLU A 410 7.78 10.52 17.96
CA GLU A 410 9.10 11.00 18.38
C GLU A 410 9.32 10.82 19.88
N GLU A 411 8.32 11.22 20.67
CA GLU A 411 8.40 11.13 22.13
C GLU A 411 8.44 9.66 22.58
N GLN A 412 7.59 8.79 22.02
CA GLN A 412 7.62 7.35 22.30
C GLN A 412 8.99 6.74 21.95
N LEU A 413 9.54 7.06 20.78
CA LEU A 413 10.86 6.61 20.36
C LEU A 413 11.95 7.10 21.33
N ARG A 414 11.90 8.36 21.73
CA ARG A 414 12.86 8.98 22.64
C ARG A 414 12.84 8.32 24.02
N GLN A 415 11.64 8.11 24.57
CA GLN A 415 11.47 7.44 25.86
C GLN A 415 11.97 5.99 25.80
N PHE A 416 11.61 5.25 24.74
CA PHE A 416 12.11 3.90 24.53
C PHE A 416 13.65 3.84 24.50
N LEU A 417 14.29 4.71 23.70
CA LEU A 417 15.75 4.74 23.61
C LEU A 417 16.39 5.08 24.96
N LYS A 418 15.78 5.96 25.76
CA LYS A 418 16.27 6.30 27.10
C LYS A 418 16.21 5.08 28.04
N LEU A 419 15.10 4.35 28.03
CA LEU A 419 14.91 3.16 28.86
C LEU A 419 15.84 2.01 28.43
N ALA A 420 15.99 1.80 27.12
CA ALA A 420 16.91 0.80 26.58
C ALA A 420 18.37 1.12 26.92
N SER A 421 18.76 2.41 26.86
CA SER A 421 20.09 2.87 27.31
C SER A 421 20.31 2.63 28.80
N ALA A 422 19.35 3.00 29.65
CA ALA A 422 19.46 2.80 31.10
C ALA A 422 19.62 1.31 31.46
N TYR A 423 18.80 0.45 30.84
CA TYR A 423 18.93 -1.01 30.98
C TYR A 423 20.31 -1.51 30.54
N TYR A 424 20.80 -1.04 29.40
CA TYR A 424 22.12 -1.41 28.88
C TYR A 424 23.27 -0.96 29.80
N GLU A 425 23.20 0.27 30.35
CA GLU A 425 24.24 0.82 31.23
C GLU A 425 24.29 0.11 32.58
N ASN A 426 23.13 -0.28 33.12
CA ASN A 426 23.02 -1.01 34.37
C ASN A 426 21.86 -2.02 34.34
N PRO A 427 22.09 -3.27 33.90
CA PRO A 427 21.04 -4.27 33.80
C PRO A 427 20.33 -4.57 35.13
N LYS A 428 21.02 -4.42 36.27
CA LYS A 428 20.43 -4.61 37.60
C LYS A 428 19.38 -3.57 37.95
N GLU A 429 19.40 -2.42 37.27
CA GLU A 429 18.37 -1.38 37.43
C GLU A 429 16.98 -1.92 37.06
N ALA A 430 16.89 -2.90 36.16
CA ALA A 430 15.63 -3.55 35.76
C ALA A 430 14.86 -4.20 36.91
N GLU A 431 15.55 -4.62 37.96
CA GLU A 431 14.96 -5.27 39.13
C GLU A 431 14.38 -4.24 40.12
N THR A 432 14.64 -2.95 39.91
CA THR A 432 14.19 -1.89 40.82
C THR A 432 12.74 -1.49 40.56
N SER A 433 12.01 -1.16 41.63
CA SER A 433 10.67 -0.60 41.53
C SER A 433 10.63 0.73 40.78
N ASP A 434 11.70 1.52 40.84
CA ASP A 434 11.84 2.79 40.12
C ASP A 434 11.88 2.57 38.60
N PHE A 435 12.71 1.65 38.12
CA PHE A 435 12.79 1.34 36.69
C PHE A 435 11.46 0.80 36.18
N LYS A 436 10.82 -0.11 36.93
CA LYS A 436 9.47 -0.61 36.60
C LYS A 436 8.47 0.54 36.48
N SER A 437 8.45 1.46 37.45
CA SER A 437 7.56 2.63 37.43
C SER A 437 7.85 3.54 36.24
N ARG A 438 9.12 3.78 35.89
CA ARG A 438 9.50 4.55 34.70
C ARG A 438 9.03 3.89 33.41
N VAL A 439 9.15 2.57 33.30
CA VAL A 439 8.67 1.81 32.14
C VAL A 439 7.14 1.88 32.06
N GLU A 440 6.40 1.76 33.15
CA GLU A 440 4.94 1.87 33.15
C GLU A 440 4.45 3.29 32.79
N LEU A 441 5.12 4.33 33.29
CA LEU A 441 4.79 5.74 33.02
C LEU A 441 5.21 6.23 31.62
N ALA A 442 6.23 5.61 31.02
CA ALA A 442 6.73 6.01 29.71
C ALA A 442 5.80 5.64 28.55
N PHE A 443 4.91 4.66 28.75
CA PHE A 443 4.00 4.18 27.73
C PHE A 443 2.58 4.60 28.08
N ASN A 444 2.15 5.73 27.50
CA ASN A 444 0.74 6.14 27.54
C ASN A 444 -0.06 5.24 26.59
N TRP A 445 -0.54 4.11 27.11
CA TRP A 445 -1.42 3.22 26.38
C TRP A 445 -2.68 3.98 25.97
N LEU A 446 -2.96 4.07 24.66
CA LEU A 446 -4.26 4.54 24.16
C LEU A 446 -5.40 3.54 24.48
N GLY A 447 -5.06 2.44 25.16
CA GLY A 447 -5.88 1.25 25.41
C GLY A 447 -5.23 0.03 24.75
N PHE A 448 -5.36 -1.13 25.38
CA PHE A 448 -4.84 -2.41 24.87
C PHE A 448 -5.20 -2.63 23.39
N GLU A 449 -6.43 -2.34 22.99
CA GLU A 449 -6.91 -2.54 21.62
C GLU A 449 -6.26 -1.59 20.60
N ARG A 450 -5.80 -0.40 21.01
CA ARG A 450 -5.40 0.69 20.12
C ARG A 450 -3.89 0.84 19.90
N GLU A 451 -3.06 0.21 20.73
CA GLU A 451 -1.60 0.35 20.59
C GLU A 451 -1.06 -0.46 19.38
N ASP A 452 -0.08 0.09 18.65
CA ASP A 452 0.55 -0.59 17.51
C ASP A 452 1.35 -1.83 17.97
N LEU A 453 1.15 -2.97 17.30
CA LEU A 453 1.79 -4.26 17.62
C LEU A 453 3.32 -4.18 17.74
N PHE A 454 3.94 -3.28 16.99
CA PHE A 454 5.38 -3.11 17.04
C PHE A 454 5.84 -2.31 18.26
N ALA A 455 5.10 -1.25 18.63
CA ALA A 455 5.34 -0.54 19.89
C ALA A 455 5.15 -1.48 21.09
N MET A 456 4.11 -2.33 21.06
CA MET A 456 3.87 -3.35 22.07
C MET A 456 5.02 -4.35 22.18
N SER A 457 5.63 -4.73 21.06
CA SER A 457 6.78 -5.66 21.05
C SER A 457 8.02 -5.06 21.72
N PHE A 458 8.22 -3.74 21.64
CA PHE A 458 9.30 -3.08 22.36
C PHE A 458 9.05 -2.96 23.85
N TYR A 459 7.80 -2.64 24.22
CA TYR A 459 7.41 -2.70 25.62
C TYR A 459 7.55 -4.12 26.18
N ALA A 460 7.17 -5.14 25.39
CA ALA A 460 7.34 -6.54 25.75
C ALA A 460 8.78 -6.90 26.07
N TRP A 461 9.74 -6.31 25.35
CA TRP A 461 11.16 -6.47 25.63
C TRP A 461 11.57 -5.88 26.98
N LEU A 462 11.19 -4.64 27.29
CA LEU A 462 11.47 -4.06 28.61
C LEU A 462 10.79 -4.87 29.73
N LYS A 463 9.52 -5.24 29.54
CA LYS A 463 8.74 -6.05 30.49
C LYS A 463 9.37 -7.43 30.70
N SER A 464 9.90 -8.06 29.66
CA SER A 464 10.55 -9.37 29.78
C SER A 464 11.82 -9.32 30.63
N LYS A 465 12.54 -8.18 30.61
CA LYS A 465 13.71 -7.95 31.47
C LYS A 465 13.33 -7.69 32.92
N ILE A 466 12.31 -6.87 33.17
CA ILE A 466 11.81 -6.58 34.51
C ILE A 466 11.28 -7.84 35.20
N GLU A 467 10.51 -8.65 34.48
CA GLU A 467 9.81 -9.82 35.04
C GLU A 467 10.58 -11.12 34.85
N ASN A 468 11.80 -11.07 34.31
CA ASN A 468 12.64 -12.24 34.00
C ASN A 468 11.87 -13.37 33.29
N LYS A 469 11.20 -13.03 32.19
CA LYS A 469 10.37 -13.97 31.43
C LYS A 469 10.78 -14.03 29.97
N LEU A 470 10.33 -15.08 29.26
CA LEU A 470 10.55 -15.20 27.82
C LEU A 470 9.88 -14.02 27.07
N LEU A 471 10.61 -13.44 26.12
CA LEU A 471 10.15 -12.29 25.34
C LEU A 471 8.83 -12.56 24.61
N TYR A 472 8.70 -13.73 23.99
CA TYR A 472 7.47 -14.08 23.29
C TYR A 472 6.27 -14.19 24.24
N LYS A 473 6.44 -14.78 25.42
CA LYS A 473 5.40 -14.83 26.46
C LYS A 473 4.99 -13.42 26.90
N ALA A 474 5.96 -12.54 27.15
CA ALA A 474 5.72 -11.13 27.44
C ALA A 474 4.89 -10.44 26.35
N THR A 475 5.19 -10.75 25.09
CA THR A 475 4.53 -10.18 23.92
C THR A 475 3.08 -10.63 23.84
N LEU A 476 2.81 -11.93 23.99
CA LEU A 476 1.45 -12.48 23.95
C LEU A 476 0.58 -11.98 25.10
N GLU A 477 1.13 -11.87 26.32
CA GLU A 477 0.38 -11.30 27.46
C GLU A 477 -0.03 -9.85 27.23
N LEU A 478 0.81 -9.08 26.52
CA LEU A 478 0.48 -7.71 26.17
C LEU A 478 -0.53 -7.64 25.05
N VAL A 479 -0.39 -8.50 24.04
CA VAL A 479 -1.19 -8.52 22.81
C VAL A 479 -2.51 -9.28 22.96
N ASN A 480 -2.67 -10.07 24.02
CA ASN A 480 -3.92 -10.76 24.38
C ASN A 480 -4.03 -10.97 25.91
N PRO A 481 -4.40 -9.94 26.69
CA PRO A 481 -4.42 -9.97 28.15
C PRO A 481 -5.37 -11.04 28.72
N THR A 482 -6.45 -11.34 27.99
CA THR A 482 -7.52 -12.26 28.40
C THR A 482 -7.15 -13.73 28.31
N ASN A 483 -6.25 -14.13 27.40
CA ASN A 483 -5.89 -15.55 27.22
C ASN A 483 -4.62 -15.99 27.98
N TYR A 484 -3.85 -15.04 28.52
CA TYR A 484 -2.55 -15.31 29.15
C TYR A 484 -2.42 -14.70 30.56
N SER A 485 -3.51 -14.18 31.14
CA SER A 485 -3.60 -13.89 32.57
C SER A 485 -3.89 -15.17 33.34
N LEU A 486 -2.82 -15.84 33.79
CA LEU A 486 -2.85 -16.89 34.81
C LEU A 486 -1.88 -16.52 35.93
#